data_AF-A0A7J6UQZ6-F1
#
_entry.id   AF-A0A7J6UQZ6-F1
#
_cell.length_a   1.000
_cell.length_b   1.000
_cell.length_c   1.000
_cell.angle_alpha   90.00
_cell.angle_beta   90.00
_cell.angle_gamma   90.00
#
_symmetry.space_group_name_H-M   'P 1'
#
loop_
_entity.id
_entity.type
_entity.pdbx_description
1 polymer ?
#
loop_
_entity_poly.entity_id
_entity_poly.type
_entity_poly.pdbx_seq_one_letter_code
_entity_poly.pdbx_strand_id
1 'polypeptide(L)'
;QEWTIPMIDIAVDGRRLHLCNSTCSALVDTGTSLVVGPVQSSTELLKAIETDDCRGPNVTILLQGESSGSVHEILLTADQYYIVNDEVDCEPGFAGVRLHDEEDLWILGSTLLRSYYAVFDRTRMRIGLALSQHDGA
;
A
#
# COMPACT_ATOMS: atom_id res chain seq x y z
N GLN A 1 -21.03 -2.78 3.74
CA GLN A 1 -19.86 -3.34 4.43
C GLN A 1 -18.75 -3.34 3.42
N GLU A 2 -17.66 -2.70 3.77
CA GLU A 2 -16.52 -2.47 2.89
C GLU A 2 -15.37 -3.37 3.32
N TRP A 3 -14.45 -3.64 2.41
CA TRP A 3 -13.27 -4.47 2.63
C TRP A 3 -12.14 -3.64 3.24
N THR A 4 -12.46 -3.03 4.37
CA THR A 4 -11.59 -2.07 5.07
C THR A 4 -10.94 -2.75 6.28
N ILE A 5 -9.63 -2.56 6.43
CA ILE A 5 -8.83 -3.07 7.55
C ILE A 5 -8.07 -1.93 8.23
N PRO A 6 -7.74 -2.03 9.53
CA PRO A 6 -6.95 -1.00 10.19
C PRO A 6 -5.51 -1.04 9.69
N MET A 7 -4.99 0.12 9.34
CA MET A 7 -3.61 0.35 8.93
C MET A 7 -2.90 1.17 10.01
N ILE A 8 -1.67 0.79 10.34
CA ILE A 8 -0.89 1.45 11.38
C ILE A 8 -0.10 2.61 10.78
N ASP A 9 0.67 2.36 9.72
CA ASP A 9 1.54 3.36 9.09
C ASP A 9 2.15 2.83 7.78
N ILE A 10 2.91 3.68 7.09
CA ILE A 10 3.84 3.29 6.02
C ILE A 10 5.26 3.61 6.47
N ALA A 11 6.19 2.68 6.20
CA ALA A 11 7.62 2.85 6.44
C ALA A 11 8.41 2.79 5.14
N VAL A 12 9.51 3.54 5.08
CA VAL A 12 10.49 3.54 3.99
C VAL A 12 11.84 3.13 4.57
N ASP A 13 12.44 2.09 4.01
CA ASP A 13 13.66 1.44 4.53
C ASP A 13 13.62 1.19 6.05
N GLY A 14 12.48 0.68 6.52
CA GLY A 14 12.24 0.35 7.93
C GLY A 14 11.98 1.57 8.83
N ARG A 15 11.95 2.79 8.30
CA ARG A 15 11.62 4.01 9.06
C ARG A 15 10.19 4.42 8.81
N ARG A 16 9.38 4.41 9.87
CA ARG A 16 8.00 4.90 9.87
C ARG A 16 7.94 6.37 9.45
N LEU A 17 7.04 6.68 8.53
CA LEU A 17 6.80 8.04 8.06
C LEU A 17 5.74 8.76 8.90
N HIS A 18 5.00 8.05 9.76
CA HIS A 18 3.95 8.61 10.62
C HIS A 18 2.83 9.28 9.82
N LEU A 19 2.42 8.64 8.73
CA LEU A 19 1.40 9.14 7.80
C LEU A 19 -0.04 8.97 8.32
N CYS A 20 -0.20 8.19 9.39
CA CYS A 20 -1.47 7.90 10.04
C CYS A 20 -1.52 8.50 11.45
N ASN A 21 -2.66 9.07 11.82
CA ASN A 21 -2.89 9.54 13.18
C ASN A 21 -3.25 8.35 14.10
N SER A 22 -2.24 7.70 14.65
CA SER A 22 -2.30 6.42 15.41
C SER A 22 -2.69 5.19 14.58
N THR A 23 -3.80 5.24 13.84
CA THR A 23 -4.25 4.23 12.87
C THR A 23 -5.07 4.90 11.78
N CYS A 24 -4.90 4.46 10.53
CA CYS A 24 -5.76 4.78 9.39
C CYS A 24 -6.73 3.63 9.06
N SER A 25 -7.68 3.90 8.18
CA SER A 25 -8.42 2.88 7.45
C SER A 25 -7.72 2.54 6.14
N ALA A 26 -7.69 1.26 5.76
CA ALA A 26 -7.22 0.83 4.46
C ALA A 26 -8.28 -0.03 3.75
N LEU A 27 -8.86 0.51 2.68
CA LEU A 27 -9.76 -0.21 1.79
C LEU A 27 -8.95 -1.05 0.80
N VAL A 28 -9.15 -2.37 0.79
CA VAL A 28 -8.55 -3.24 -0.22
C VAL A 28 -9.47 -3.28 -1.44
N ASP A 29 -9.04 -2.67 -2.54
CA ASP A 29 -9.89 -2.43 -3.72
C ASP A 29 -9.26 -2.96 -5.01
N THR A 30 -9.85 -4.04 -5.53
CA THR A 30 -9.46 -4.63 -6.83
C THR A 30 -9.78 -3.73 -8.03
N GLY A 31 -10.63 -2.71 -7.86
CA GLY A 31 -11.00 -1.76 -8.91
C GLY A 31 -10.05 -0.56 -9.05
N THR A 32 -9.09 -0.41 -8.13
CA THR A 32 -8.13 0.71 -8.14
C THR A 32 -6.75 0.25 -8.62
N SER A 33 -6.12 1.03 -9.50
CA SER A 33 -4.80 0.68 -10.07
C SER A 33 -3.63 0.92 -9.12
N LEU A 34 -3.70 1.98 -8.30
CA LEU A 34 -2.58 2.47 -7.48
C LEU A 34 -2.83 2.22 -5.98
N VAL A 35 -1.82 2.42 -5.14
CA VAL A 35 -2.04 2.69 -3.73
C VAL A 35 -2.35 4.18 -3.59
N VAL A 36 -3.54 4.51 -3.08
CA VAL A 36 -4.01 5.90 -3.01
C VAL A 36 -4.15 6.31 -1.56
N GLY A 37 -3.63 7.47 -1.19
CA GLY A 37 -3.79 8.03 0.15
C GLY A 37 -4.22 9.49 0.14
N PRO A 38 -4.33 10.10 1.34
CA PRO A 38 -4.56 11.53 1.47
C PRO A 38 -3.44 12.32 0.78
N VAL A 39 -3.77 13.49 0.20
CA VAL A 39 -2.80 14.28 -0.59
C VAL A 39 -1.53 14.60 0.20
N GLN A 40 -1.66 15.01 1.47
CA GLN A 40 -0.51 15.38 2.30
C GLN A 40 0.38 14.17 2.59
N SER A 41 -0.19 13.09 3.11
CA SER A 41 0.52 11.85 3.42
C SER A 41 1.16 11.21 2.18
N SER A 42 0.48 11.24 1.04
CA SER A 42 1.01 10.70 -0.21
C SER A 42 2.14 11.56 -0.75
N THR A 43 2.08 12.89 -0.58
CA THR A 43 3.18 13.79 -0.96
C THR A 43 4.44 13.50 -0.14
N GLU A 44 4.29 13.23 1.16
CA GLU A 44 5.41 12.85 2.03
C GLU A 44 6.00 11.49 1.66
N LEU A 45 5.16 10.49 1.38
CA LEU A 45 5.60 9.19 0.87
C LEU A 45 6.37 9.34 -0.45
N LEU A 46 5.81 10.06 -1.42
CA LEU A 46 6.43 10.26 -2.73
C LEU A 46 7.81 10.91 -2.61
N LYS A 47 7.98 11.92 -1.75
CA LYS A 47 9.29 12.52 -1.46
C LYS A 47 10.28 11.54 -0.81
N ALA A 48 9.79 10.62 0.01
CA ALA A 48 10.63 9.64 0.70
C ALA A 48 11.10 8.51 -0.23
N ILE A 49 10.35 8.23 -1.30
CA ILE A 49 10.68 7.20 -2.29
C ILE A 49 11.27 7.76 -3.58
N GLU A 50 11.35 9.09 -3.73
CA GLU A 50 11.87 9.74 -4.94
C GLU A 50 13.34 9.40 -5.16
N THR A 51 13.64 8.87 -6.34
CA THR A 51 14.94 8.32 -6.72
C THR A 51 15.08 8.27 -8.25
N ASP A 52 16.32 8.14 -8.72
CA ASP A 52 16.63 8.08 -10.15
C ASP A 52 16.44 6.66 -10.72
N ASP A 53 16.09 6.58 -12.02
CA ASP A 53 16.17 5.36 -12.85
C ASP A 53 15.31 4.18 -12.35
N CYS A 54 14.09 4.44 -11.87
CA CYS A 54 13.13 3.41 -11.40
C CYS A 54 13.62 2.52 -10.24
N ARG A 55 14.75 2.90 -9.64
CA ARG A 55 15.24 2.33 -8.40
C ARG A 55 14.58 3.09 -7.27
N GLY A 56 14.53 2.52 -6.08
CA GLY A 56 13.97 3.19 -4.92
C GLY A 56 14.16 2.37 -3.64
N PRO A 57 13.82 2.95 -2.49
CA PRO A 57 13.87 2.25 -1.20
C PRO A 57 12.78 1.19 -1.10
N ASN A 58 12.86 0.35 -0.08
CA ASN A 58 11.77 -0.57 0.25
C ASN A 58 10.64 0.17 0.95
N VAL A 59 9.41 -0.04 0.50
CA VAL A 59 8.19 0.48 1.15
C VAL A 59 7.52 -0.64 1.92
N THR A 60 7.15 -0.39 3.17
CA THR A 60 6.43 -1.34 4.02
C THR A 60 5.12 -0.74 4.49
N ILE A 61 4.00 -1.36 4.13
CA ILE A 61 2.68 -0.99 4.67
C ILE A 61 2.40 -1.85 5.90
N LEU A 62 2.12 -1.20 7.03
CA LEU A 62 1.90 -1.85 8.32
C LEU A 62 0.40 -1.99 8.56
N LEU A 63 -0.10 -3.23 8.56
CA LEU A 63 -1.51 -3.55 8.77
C LEU A 63 -1.72 -4.16 10.16
N GLN A 64 -2.85 -3.85 10.78
CA GLN A 64 -3.25 -4.47 12.04
C GLN A 64 -4.10 -5.71 11.77
N GLY A 65 -3.65 -6.87 12.27
CA GLY A 65 -4.41 -8.11 12.19
C GLY A 65 -5.52 -8.20 13.24
N GLU A 66 -6.48 -9.09 13.00
CA GLU A 66 -7.63 -9.34 13.91
C GLU A 66 -7.22 -9.96 15.25
N SER A 67 -6.08 -10.65 15.32
CA SER A 67 -5.57 -11.21 16.57
C SER A 67 -4.96 -10.09 17.39
N SER A 68 -5.36 -9.96 18.67
CA SER A 68 -5.01 -8.84 19.54
C SER A 68 -3.52 -8.44 19.45
N GLY A 69 -3.22 -7.40 18.67
CA GLY A 69 -1.89 -6.80 18.54
C GLY A 69 -0.96 -7.39 17.48
N SER A 70 -1.39 -8.33 16.63
CA SER A 70 -0.56 -8.78 15.51
C SER A 70 -0.39 -7.67 14.47
N VAL A 71 0.85 -7.34 14.13
CA VAL A 71 1.20 -6.44 13.03
C VAL A 71 1.63 -7.27 11.84
N HIS A 72 1.05 -7.00 10.68
CA HIS A 72 1.43 -7.62 9.41
C HIS A 72 2.14 -6.58 8.54
N GLU A 73 3.34 -6.94 8.06
CA GLU A 73 4.15 -6.08 7.20
C GLU A 73 3.97 -6.51 5.75
N ILE A 74 3.54 -5.58 4.90
CA ILE A 74 3.46 -5.76 3.45
C ILE A 74 4.66 -5.04 2.84
N LEU A 75 5.70 -5.79 2.53
CA LEU A 75 6.89 -5.28 1.86
C LEU A 75 6.65 -5.16 0.36
N LEU A 76 6.94 -3.98 -0.19
CA LEU A 76 7.01 -3.69 -1.61
C LEU A 76 8.41 -3.16 -1.94
N THR A 77 9.09 -3.86 -2.84
CA THR A 77 10.35 -3.45 -3.44
C THR A 77 10.11 -2.47 -4.59
N ALA A 78 11.14 -1.73 -5.00
CA ALA A 78 11.02 -0.71 -6.06
C ALA A 78 10.43 -1.26 -7.36
N ASP A 79 10.87 -2.44 -7.80
CA ASP A 79 10.34 -3.15 -8.97
C ASP A 79 8.86 -3.55 -8.86
N GLN A 80 8.35 -3.67 -7.63
CA GLN A 80 6.94 -4.01 -7.39
C GLN A 80 6.04 -2.78 -7.40
N TYR A 81 6.52 -1.62 -6.95
CA TYR A 81 5.71 -0.42 -6.88
C TYR A 81 5.96 0.58 -8.00
N TYR A 82 7.09 0.58 -8.69
CA TYR A 82 7.26 1.38 -9.90
C TYR A 82 6.51 0.75 -11.08
N ILE A 83 5.81 1.59 -11.83
CA ILE A 83 5.15 1.23 -13.08
C ILE A 83 6.06 1.71 -14.19
N VAL A 84 6.67 0.78 -14.93
CA VAL A 84 7.56 1.07 -16.06
C VAL A 84 6.70 1.25 -17.31
N ASN A 85 6.68 2.47 -17.86
CA ASN A 85 5.96 2.80 -19.09
C ASN A 85 6.81 2.46 -20.33
N ASP A 86 8.12 2.75 -20.27
CA ASP A 86 9.15 2.45 -21.28
C ASP A 86 10.51 2.22 -20.58
N GLU A 87 11.58 1.84 -21.30
CA GLU A 87 12.90 1.49 -20.71
C GLU A 87 13.53 2.59 -19.81
N VAL A 88 13.08 3.84 -19.90
CA VAL A 88 13.65 5.00 -19.18
C VAL A 88 12.59 5.78 -18.38
N ASP A 89 11.30 5.46 -18.54
CA ASP A 89 10.20 6.20 -17.94
C ASP A 89 9.37 5.33 -17.01
N CYS A 90 9.30 5.73 -15.75
CA CYS A 90 8.51 5.04 -14.74
C CYS A 90 7.88 6.00 -13.74
N GLU A 91 6.74 5.59 -13.22
CA GLU A 91 6.00 6.35 -12.24
C GLU A 91 5.80 5.50 -10.97
N PRO A 92 5.88 6.09 -9.78
CA PRO A 92 5.58 5.36 -8.56
C PRO A 92 4.10 4.98 -8.56
N GLY A 93 3.81 3.74 -8.14
CA GLY A 93 2.46 3.17 -8.05
C GLY A 93 1.64 3.74 -6.89
N PHE A 94 1.91 4.96 -6.47
CA PHE A 94 1.31 5.69 -5.36
C PHE A 94 0.73 7.01 -5.85
N ALA A 95 -0.44 7.40 -5.33
CA ALA A 95 -1.05 8.68 -5.67
C ALA A 95 -1.76 9.34 -4.47
N GLY A 96 -1.79 10.66 -4.47
CA GLY A 96 -2.56 11.45 -3.51
C GLY A 96 -3.88 11.93 -4.10
N VAL A 97 -4.99 11.67 -3.42
CA VAL A 97 -6.32 12.16 -3.83
C VAL A 97 -6.98 12.90 -2.67
N ARG A 98 -7.75 13.96 -2.97
CA ARG A 98 -8.65 14.58 -1.99
C ARG A 98 -9.91 13.74 -1.88
N LEU A 99 -9.91 12.82 -0.93
CA LEU A 99 -11.11 12.08 -0.53
C LEU A 99 -11.97 13.04 0.29
N HIS A 100 -13.22 13.26 -0.15
CA HIS A 100 -14.15 14.11 0.61
C HIS A 100 -14.47 13.42 1.93
N ASP A 101 -14.30 14.13 3.05
CA ASP A 101 -14.59 13.69 4.42
C ASP A 101 -13.77 12.51 4.99
N GLU A 102 -12.82 11.94 4.25
CA GLU A 102 -11.96 10.82 4.71
C GLU A 102 -10.47 11.13 4.63
N GLU A 103 -9.98 11.96 5.57
CA GLU A 103 -8.57 12.34 5.66
C GLU A 103 -7.65 11.20 6.13
N ASP A 104 -8.20 10.07 6.62
CA ASP A 104 -7.47 8.93 7.16
C ASP A 104 -7.70 7.61 6.36
N LEU A 105 -8.18 7.69 5.11
CA LEU A 105 -8.38 6.52 4.25
C LEU A 105 -7.23 6.32 3.25
N TRP A 106 -6.74 5.09 3.20
CA TRP A 106 -5.89 4.57 2.14
C TRP A 106 -6.66 3.54 1.31
N ILE A 107 -6.42 3.52 0.00
CA ILE A 107 -6.93 2.52 -0.92
C ILE A 107 -5.75 1.68 -1.37
N LEU A 108 -5.79 0.38 -1.06
CA LEU A 108 -4.79 -0.61 -1.41
C LEU A 108 -5.20 -1.29 -2.72
N GLY A 109 -4.80 -0.68 -3.83
CA GLY A 109 -5.11 -1.15 -5.18
C GLY A 109 -4.09 -2.13 -5.77
N SER A 110 -4.07 -2.18 -7.10
CA SER A 110 -3.31 -3.15 -7.88
C SER A 110 -1.78 -3.07 -7.66
N THR A 111 -1.23 -1.90 -7.30
CA THR A 111 0.19 -1.81 -6.88
C THR A 111 0.55 -2.79 -5.77
N LEU A 112 -0.35 -3.01 -4.81
CA LEU A 112 -0.18 -4.04 -3.78
C LEU A 112 -0.66 -5.41 -4.27
N LEU A 113 -1.85 -5.46 -4.87
CA LEU A 113 -2.53 -6.72 -5.21
C LEU A 113 -1.87 -7.53 -6.33
N ARG A 114 -0.95 -6.93 -7.10
CA ARG A 114 -0.07 -7.68 -8.01
C ARG A 114 0.90 -8.57 -7.23
N SER A 115 1.52 -8.02 -6.19
CA SER A 115 2.54 -8.72 -5.37
C SER A 115 1.95 -9.58 -4.27
N TYR A 116 0.70 -9.34 -3.88
CA TYR A 116 0.01 -10.09 -2.83
C TYR A 116 -1.35 -10.61 -3.31
N TYR A 117 -1.51 -11.93 -3.25
CA TYR A 117 -2.79 -12.59 -3.47
C TYR A 117 -3.73 -12.30 -2.30
N ALA A 118 -4.93 -11.80 -2.62
CA ALA A 118 -5.95 -11.44 -1.64
C ALA A 118 -7.13 -12.42 -1.65
N VAL A 119 -7.54 -12.86 -0.45
CA VAL A 119 -8.76 -13.65 -0.22
C VAL A 119 -9.75 -12.82 0.58
N PHE A 120 -10.91 -12.55 -0.03
CA PHE A 120 -12.02 -11.84 0.60
C PHE A 120 -13.01 -12.85 1.21
N ASP A 121 -12.91 -13.10 2.52
CA ASP A 121 -13.73 -14.08 3.24
C ASP A 121 -14.98 -13.41 3.80
N ARG A 122 -16.07 -13.45 3.03
CA ARG A 122 -17.34 -12.78 3.38
C ARG A 122 -18.07 -13.45 4.55
N THR A 123 -17.80 -14.72 4.83
CA THR A 123 -18.41 -15.42 5.97
C THR A 123 -17.84 -14.93 7.28
N ARG A 124 -16.52 -14.66 7.33
CA ARG A 124 -15.83 -14.15 8.53
C ARG A 124 -15.55 -12.65 8.48
N MET A 125 -15.88 -11.99 7.38
CA MET A 125 -15.64 -10.56 7.14
C MET A 125 -14.19 -10.13 7.34
N ARG A 126 -13.27 -10.87 6.72
CA ARG A 126 -11.83 -10.64 6.82
C ARG A 126 -11.13 -10.77 5.47
N ILE A 127 -9.92 -10.21 5.39
CA ILE A 127 -9.06 -10.32 4.23
C ILE A 127 -7.82 -11.14 4.61
N GLY A 128 -7.51 -12.14 3.79
CA GLY A 128 -6.22 -12.84 3.83
C GLY A 128 -5.30 -12.29 2.75
N LEU A 129 -4.05 -12.01 3.09
CA LEU A 129 -3.00 -11.62 2.15
C LEU A 129 -1.86 -12.64 2.22
N ALA A 130 -1.34 -13.03 1.06
CA ALA A 130 -0.15 -13.86 0.94
C ALA A 130 0.68 -13.37 -0.25
N LEU A 131 2.00 -13.57 -0.20
CA LEU A 131 2.85 -13.27 -1.36
C LEU A 131 2.37 -14.06 -2.58
N SER A 132 2.21 -13.36 -3.69
CA SER A 132 1.89 -13.96 -4.99
C SER A 132 3.08 -14.79 -5.48
N GLN A 133 2.79 -15.91 -6.12
CA GLN A 133 3.78 -16.68 -6.88
C GLN A 133 3.76 -16.20 -8.32
N HIS A 134 4.92 -15.80 -8.85
CA HIS A 134 5.10 -15.42 -10.24
C HIS A 134 6.15 -16.35 -10.87
N ASP A 135 5.85 -16.92 -12.03
CA ASP A 135 6.81 -17.77 -12.74
C ASP A 135 8.08 -16.97 -13.09
N GLY A 136 9.25 -17.44 -12.62
CA GLY A 136 10.56 -16.84 -12.91
C GLY A 136 11.20 -16.04 -11.77
N ALA A 137 10.62 -16.05 -10.56
CA ALA A 137 11.24 -15.57 -9.32
C ALA A 137 11.65 -16.73 -8.39
#